data_AF-A0A166F1J7-F1
#
_entry.id   AF-A0A166F1J7-F1
#
_cell.length_a   1.000
_cell.length_b   1.000
_cell.length_c   1.000
_cell.angle_alpha   90.00
_cell.angle_beta   90.00
_cell.angle_gamma   90.00
#
_symmetry.space_group_name_H-M   'P 1'
#
loop_
_entity.id
_entity.type
_entity.pdbx_description
1 polymer ?
#
loop_
_entity_poly.entity_id
_entity_poly.type
_entity_poly.pdbx_seq_one_letter_code
_entity_poly.pdbx_strand_id
1 'polypeptide(L)'
;MIESSTTIQVISAGLPRTGTKSLKNALEIIYHKPCYHMFEIIFNKQSDIIKWQNLIHDSHMITTPPLLTTKTIAIYDKLKELLDGYIATTDLPTCGFYKDLMNIYPNAK
;
A
#
# COMPACT_ATOMS: atom_id res chain seq x y z
N MET A 1 17.69 20.06 4.78
CA MET A 1 16.40 19.39 4.49
C MET A 1 16.39 19.08 3.00
N ILE A 2 16.11 17.83 2.62
CA ILE A 2 15.88 17.48 1.20
C ILE A 2 14.38 17.38 0.94
N GLU A 3 13.96 17.61 -0.29
CA GLU A 3 12.57 17.43 -0.70
C GLU A 3 12.31 15.93 -0.92
N SER A 4 11.39 15.35 -0.14
CA SER A 4 11.00 13.94 -0.26
C SER A 4 9.77 13.82 -1.15
N SER A 5 9.84 12.96 -2.18
CA SER A 5 8.71 12.70 -3.06
C SER A 5 7.56 12.02 -2.29
N THR A 6 6.33 12.52 -2.49
CA THR A 6 5.13 11.93 -1.88
C THR A 6 4.63 10.77 -2.74
N THR A 7 5.30 9.63 -2.61
CA THR A 7 4.96 8.33 -3.23
C THR A 7 5.38 7.22 -2.28
N ILE A 8 4.95 5.97 -2.48
CA ILE A 8 5.36 4.86 -1.61
C ILE A 8 6.89 4.65 -1.72
N GLN A 9 7.56 4.83 -0.59
CA GLN A 9 9.01 4.62 -0.41
C GLN A 9 9.32 3.40 0.48
N VAL A 10 8.36 2.95 1.30
CA VAL A 10 8.51 1.78 2.19
C VAL A 10 7.30 0.85 2.10
N ILE A 11 7.54 -0.43 1.87
CA ILE A 11 6.53 -1.49 1.82
C ILE A 11 6.77 -2.45 2.98
N SER A 12 5.99 -2.33 4.06
CA SER A 12 6.07 -3.26 5.18
C SER A 12 5.17 -4.48 4.95
N ALA A 13 5.79 -5.62 4.62
CA ALA A 13 5.10 -6.91 4.49
C ALA A 13 4.74 -7.59 5.84
N GLY A 14 5.07 -6.96 6.98
CA GLY A 14 4.75 -7.48 8.32
C GLY A 14 3.25 -7.62 8.57
N LEU A 15 2.84 -8.78 9.10
CA LEU A 15 1.45 -9.07 9.45
C LEU A 15 0.94 -8.18 10.61
N PRO A 16 -0.39 -8.09 10.82
CA PRO A 16 -0.93 -7.45 12.01
C PRO A 16 -0.31 -8.02 13.29
N ARG A 17 -0.23 -7.18 14.33
CA ARG A 17 0.32 -7.54 15.65
C ARG A 17 1.84 -7.77 15.68
N THR A 18 2.56 -7.43 14.61
CA THR A 18 4.04 -7.46 14.58
C THR A 18 4.66 -6.05 14.69
N GLY A 19 4.01 -5.14 15.41
CA GLY A 19 4.50 -3.76 15.59
C GLY A 19 4.14 -2.79 14.46
N THR A 20 3.23 -3.15 13.56
CA THR A 20 2.80 -2.34 12.40
C THR A 20 2.37 -0.91 12.77
N LYS A 21 1.63 -0.74 13.87
CA LYS A 21 1.20 0.59 14.31
C LYS A 21 2.33 1.47 14.84
N SER A 22 3.30 0.88 15.54
CA SER A 22 4.50 1.60 15.98
C SER A 22 5.38 1.97 14.79
N LEU A 23 5.51 1.06 13.80
CA LEU A 23 6.22 1.33 12.56
C LEU A 23 5.56 2.45 11.74
N LYS A 24 4.22 2.43 11.57
CA LYS A 24 3.44 3.52 10.96
C LYS A 24 3.82 4.87 11.58
N ASN A 25 3.79 4.96 12.92
CA ASN A 25 4.13 6.19 13.63
C ASN A 25 5.56 6.64 13.34
N ALA A 26 6.53 5.72 13.38
CA ALA A 26 7.93 6.05 13.12
C ALA A 26 8.12 6.58 11.70
N LEU A 27 7.48 5.97 10.70
CA LEU A 27 7.54 6.41 9.32
C LEU A 27 6.91 7.80 9.13
N GLU A 28 5.78 8.09 9.79
CA GLU A 28 5.15 9.42 9.74
C GLU A 28 6.01 10.50 10.40
N ILE A 29 6.74 10.16 11.48
CA ILE A 29 7.70 11.06 12.12
C ILE A 29 8.87 11.36 11.18
N ILE A 30 9.41 10.33 10.50
CA ILE A 30 10.59 10.47 9.63
C ILE A 30 10.25 11.25 8.36
N TYR A 31 9.12 10.94 7.72
CA TYR A 31 8.80 11.45 6.39
C TYR A 31 7.84 12.64 6.39
N HIS A 32 7.21 12.96 7.52
CA HIS A 32 6.21 14.03 7.64
C HIS A 32 5.06 13.91 6.62
N LYS A 33 4.74 12.66 6.24
CA LYS A 33 3.70 12.26 5.28
C LYS A 33 3.01 11.01 5.80
N PRO A 34 1.74 10.76 5.45
CA PRO A 34 0.96 9.69 6.06
C PRO A 34 1.46 8.30 5.63
N CYS A 35 1.33 7.33 6.54
CA CYS A 35 1.59 5.91 6.31
C CYS A 35 0.29 5.12 6.39
N TYR A 36 0.00 4.30 5.37
CA TYR A 36 -1.20 3.49 5.31
C TYR A 36 -1.17 2.35 6.34
N HIS A 37 -2.32 2.07 6.95
CA HIS A 37 -2.52 1.03 7.98
C HIS A 37 -4.03 0.75 8.08
N MET A 38 -4.47 -0.38 8.63
CA MET A 38 -5.89 -0.62 8.93
C MET A 38 -6.57 0.52 9.72
N PHE A 39 -5.83 1.25 10.57
CA PHE A 39 -6.37 2.38 11.31
C PHE A 39 -6.73 3.56 10.40
N GLU A 40 -6.05 3.71 9.27
CA GLU A 40 -6.41 4.70 8.26
C GLU A 40 -7.81 4.42 7.70
N ILE A 41 -8.10 3.15 7.43
CA ILE A 41 -9.42 2.71 6.99
C ILE A 41 -10.46 2.97 8.09
N ILE A 42 -10.18 2.55 9.33
CA ILE A 42 -11.14 2.67 10.44
C ILE A 42 -11.49 4.13 10.77
N PHE A 43 -10.49 5.01 10.83
CA PHE A 43 -10.67 6.36 11.37
C PHE A 43 -10.82 7.45 10.30
N ASN A 44 -10.23 7.26 9.12
CA ASN A 44 -10.16 8.32 8.11
C ASN A 44 -10.86 7.94 6.79
N LYS A 45 -10.84 6.66 6.41
CA LYS A 45 -11.22 6.20 5.06
C LYS A 45 -12.09 4.95 5.08
N GLN A 46 -13.18 4.97 5.85
CA GLN A 46 -14.10 3.81 5.92
C GLN A 46 -14.73 3.49 4.55
N SER A 47 -14.89 4.47 3.67
CA SER A 47 -15.35 4.27 2.30
C SER A 47 -14.40 3.39 1.46
N ASP A 48 -13.13 3.24 1.85
CA ASP A 48 -12.18 2.38 1.13
C ASP A 48 -12.38 0.88 1.45
N ILE A 49 -13.17 0.52 2.47
CA ILE A 49 -13.45 -0.88 2.81
C ILE A 49 -13.96 -1.65 1.58
N ILE A 50 -14.93 -1.08 0.85
CA ILE A 50 -15.50 -1.73 -0.34
C ILE A 50 -14.50 -1.77 -1.50
N LYS A 51 -13.65 -0.74 -1.64
CA LYS A 51 -12.61 -0.69 -2.67
C LYS A 51 -11.59 -1.81 -2.45
N TRP A 52 -11.13 -2.00 -1.21
CA TRP A 52 -10.23 -3.10 -0.83
C TRP A 52 -10.88 -4.46 -1.00
N GLN A 53 -12.15 -4.62 -0.62
CA GLN A 53 -12.87 -5.88 -0.81
C GLN A 53 -12.94 -6.27 -2.30
N ASN A 54 -13.25 -5.32 -3.18
CA ASN A 54 -13.27 -5.54 -4.62
C ASN A 54 -11.88 -5.89 -5.16
N LEU A 55 -10.83 -5.22 -4.67
CA LEU A 55 -9.46 -5.47 -5.10
C LEU A 55 -8.97 -6.87 -4.70
N ILE A 56 -9.32 -7.33 -3.49
CA ILE A 56 -9.04 -8.70 -3.03
C ILE A 56 -9.84 -9.72 -3.85
N HIS A 57 -11.12 -9.47 -4.09
CA HIS A 57 -11.96 -10.34 -4.92
C HIS A 57 -11.36 -10.54 -6.32
N ASP A 58 -10.91 -9.45 -6.96
CA ASP A 58 -10.35 -9.48 -8.32
C ASP A 58 -8.87 -9.93 -8.35
N SER A 59 -8.21 -10.08 -7.20
CA SER A 59 -6.76 -10.37 -7.11
C SER A 59 -6.35 -11.69 -7.78
N HIS A 60 -7.28 -12.63 -7.95
CA HIS A 60 -7.05 -13.86 -8.72
C HIS A 60 -6.72 -13.62 -10.20
N MET A 61 -7.00 -12.40 -10.72
CA MET A 61 -6.65 -11.98 -12.08
C MET A 61 -5.23 -11.43 -12.21
N ILE A 62 -4.48 -11.32 -11.10
CA ILE A 62 -3.09 -10.88 -11.10
C ILE A 62 -2.21 -12.02 -11.62
N THR A 63 -1.46 -11.75 -12.69
CA THR A 63 -0.39 -12.64 -13.16
C THR A 63 0.93 -12.10 -12.63
N THR A 64 1.73 -12.96 -12.00
CA THR A 64 3.05 -12.59 -11.52
C THR A 64 3.92 -12.07 -12.67
N PRO A 65 4.51 -10.86 -12.57
CA PRO A 65 5.39 -10.30 -13.60
C PRO A 65 6.61 -11.21 -13.89
N PRO A 66 7.26 -11.08 -15.07
CA PRO A 66 7.61 -9.80 -15.70
C PRO A 66 6.64 -9.27 -16.77
N LEU A 67 5.76 -10.11 -17.34
CA LEU A 67 4.81 -9.68 -18.37
C LEU A 67 3.52 -9.15 -17.72
N LEU A 68 3.34 -7.83 -17.72
CA LEU A 68 2.11 -7.22 -17.22
C LEU A 68 0.96 -7.46 -18.20
N THR A 69 -0.10 -8.13 -17.72
CA THR A 69 -1.35 -8.25 -18.47
C THR A 69 -2.21 -7.01 -18.28
N THR A 70 -3.14 -6.74 -19.20
CA THR A 70 -4.10 -5.63 -19.09
C THR A 70 -4.91 -5.70 -17.79
N LYS A 71 -5.27 -6.91 -17.34
CA LYS A 71 -6.00 -7.11 -16.08
C LYS A 71 -5.14 -6.78 -14.85
N THR A 72 -3.86 -7.16 -14.88
CA THR A 72 -2.90 -6.82 -13.83
C THR A 72 -2.71 -5.31 -13.71
N ILE A 73 -2.57 -4.62 -14.86
CA ILE A 73 -2.46 -3.15 -14.88
C ILE A 73 -3.68 -2.48 -14.25
N ALA A 74 -4.89 -2.94 -14.58
CA ALA A 74 -6.12 -2.39 -14.01
C ALA A 74 -6.20 -2.53 -12.47
N ILE A 75 -5.69 -3.63 -11.92
CA ILE A 75 -5.61 -3.82 -10.46
C ILE A 75 -4.52 -2.94 -9.85
N TYR A 76 -3.36 -2.83 -10.51
CA TYR A 76 -2.26 -1.99 -10.07
C TYR A 76 -2.64 -0.51 -10.06
N ASP A 77 -3.46 -0.07 -11.02
CA ASP A 77 -4.00 1.30 -11.05
C ASP A 77 -4.91 1.58 -9.85
N LYS A 78 -5.80 0.64 -9.50
CA LYS A 78 -6.64 0.75 -8.29
C LYS A 78 -5.80 0.76 -6.99
N LEU A 79 -4.72 -0.03 -6.93
CA LEU A 79 -3.78 0.00 -5.80
C LEU A 79 -3.12 1.38 -5.66
N LYS A 80 -2.67 1.98 -6.79
CA LYS A 80 -2.10 3.33 -6.79
C LYS A 80 -3.11 4.38 -6.34
N GLU A 81 -4.36 4.30 -6.78
CA GLU A 81 -5.42 5.23 -6.35
C GLU A 81 -5.65 5.17 -4.83
N LEU A 82 -5.76 3.96 -4.26
CA LEU A 82 -5.97 3.78 -2.82
C LEU A 82 -4.82 4.32 -1.97
N LEU A 83 -3.60 4.24 -2.51
CA LEU A 83 -2.36 4.60 -1.82
C LEU A 83 -1.84 5.99 -2.21
N ASP A 84 -2.60 6.75 -2.99
CA ASP A 84 -2.23 8.11 -3.36
C ASP A 84 -2.06 9.01 -2.13
N GLY A 85 -1.00 9.82 -2.14
CA GLY A 85 -0.64 10.71 -1.03
C GLY A 85 0.06 10.05 0.16
N TYR A 86 0.19 8.72 0.21
CA TYR A 86 0.93 8.03 1.28
C TYR A 86 2.39 7.82 0.91
N ILE A 87 3.24 7.76 1.94
CA ILE A 87 4.69 7.51 1.81
C ILE A 87 5.05 6.04 2.05
N ALA A 88 4.20 5.28 2.72
CA ALA A 88 4.50 3.91 3.11
C ALA A 88 3.22 3.11 3.37
N THR A 89 3.35 1.78 3.31
CA THR A 89 2.28 0.83 3.63
C THR A 89 2.68 -0.08 4.79
N THR A 90 1.74 -0.38 5.67
CA THR A 90 1.87 -1.31 6.79
C THR A 90 0.54 -2.03 7.04
N ASP A 91 0.57 -3.15 7.74
CA ASP A 91 -0.63 -3.88 8.21
C ASP A 91 -1.53 -4.40 7.07
N LEU A 92 -2.62 -5.06 7.46
CA LEU A 92 -3.72 -5.33 6.55
C LEU A 92 -4.37 -4.01 6.07
N PRO A 93 -4.94 -4.01 4.85
CA PRO A 93 -4.92 -5.09 3.86
C PRO A 93 -3.64 -5.14 3.01
N THR A 94 -2.78 -4.12 3.12
CA THR A 94 -1.67 -3.89 2.17
C THR A 94 -0.57 -4.95 2.23
N CYS A 95 -0.29 -5.54 3.39
CA CYS A 95 0.81 -6.49 3.56
C CYS A 95 0.68 -7.74 2.67
N GLY A 96 -0.54 -8.13 2.26
CA GLY A 96 -0.75 -9.24 1.32
C GLY A 96 -0.32 -8.92 -0.12
N PHE A 97 -0.31 -7.63 -0.49
CA PHE A 97 0.02 -7.14 -1.83
C PHE A 97 1.49 -6.72 -1.97
N TYR A 98 2.37 -7.06 -1.01
CA TYR A 98 3.76 -6.58 -1.01
C TYR A 98 4.50 -6.86 -2.33
N LYS A 99 4.28 -8.04 -2.95
CA LYS A 99 4.91 -8.39 -4.25
C LYS A 99 4.43 -7.47 -5.38
N ASP A 100 3.15 -7.15 -5.40
CA ASP A 100 2.58 -6.24 -6.40
C ASP A 100 3.06 -4.82 -6.16
N LEU A 101 3.09 -4.37 -4.91
CA LEU A 101 3.60 -3.07 -4.51
C LEU A 101 5.08 -2.91 -4.88
N MET A 102 5.91 -3.95 -4.79
CA MET A 102 7.31 -3.92 -5.24
C MET A 102 7.42 -3.66 -6.76
N ASN A 103 6.48 -4.17 -7.56
CA ASN A 103 6.45 -3.91 -9.01
C ASN A 103 5.90 -2.51 -9.32
N ILE A 104 4.88 -2.06 -8.58
CA ILE A 104 4.26 -0.74 -8.74
C ILE A 104 5.23 0.38 -8.33
N TYR A 105 5.99 0.16 -7.25
CA TYR A 105 6.93 1.11 -6.67
C TYR A 105 8.34 0.51 -6.67
N PRO A 106 9.01 0.43 -7.83
CA PRO A 106 10.29 -0.27 -7.98
C PRO A 106 11.46 0.39 -7.20
N ASN A 107 11.27 1.64 -6.75
CA ASN A 107 12.25 2.37 -5.94
C ASN A 107 11.96 2.28 -4.43
N ALA A 108 10.84 1.67 -4.03
CA ALA A 108 10.52 1.47 -2.62
C ALA A 108 11.36 0.34 -2.02
N LYS A 109 11.57 0.43 -0.71
CA LYS A 109 12.23 -0.62 0.09
C LYS A 109 11.25 -1.51 0.82
#